data_AF-A0A258MRR2-F1
#
_entry.id   AF-A0A258MRR2-F1
#
_cell.length_a   1.000
_cell.length_b   1.000
_cell.length_c   1.000
_cell.angle_alpha   90.00
_cell.angle_beta   90.00
_cell.angle_gamma   90.00
#
_symmetry.space_group_name_H-M   'P 1'
#
loop_
_entity.id
_entity.type
_entity.pdbx_description
1 polymer ?
#
loop_
_entity_poly.entity_id
_entity_poly.type
_entity_poly.pdbx_seq_one_letter_code
_entity_poly.pdbx_strand_id
1 'polypeptide(L)'
;MPSDAPISFEAECASCHMAYPPALLSQQSWKNIMSGLAKHFGTDASLDPKSQTELTNWLVKNAATRQKYSETAPENRITKTSWFIRKHDEVRADVWKRASIKSPANCGACHIDAAKGIFSENNIKIPAK
;
A
#
# COMPACT_ATOMS: atom_id res chain seq x y z
N MET A 1 -7.05 -5.34 -8.72
CA MET A 1 -6.00 -6.32 -8.34
C MET A 1 -5.66 -7.20 -9.53
N PRO A 2 -4.39 -7.58 -9.76
CA PRO A 2 -4.05 -8.59 -10.77
C PRO A 2 -4.73 -9.93 -10.43
N SER A 3 -5.25 -10.63 -11.44
CA SER A 3 -5.99 -11.89 -11.25
C SER A 3 -5.10 -13.10 -10.94
N ASP A 4 -3.79 -12.96 -11.15
CA ASP A 4 -2.77 -13.98 -10.89
C ASP A 4 -2.12 -13.86 -9.51
N ALA A 5 -2.80 -13.18 -8.56
CA ALA A 5 -2.30 -13.02 -7.20
C ALA A 5 -2.08 -14.38 -6.50
N PRO A 6 -0.91 -14.61 -5.87
CA PRO A 6 -0.70 -15.78 -5.03
C PRO A 6 -1.73 -15.85 -3.92
N ILE A 7 -2.17 -17.06 -3.57
CA ILE A 7 -3.18 -17.28 -2.51
C ILE A 7 -2.73 -16.69 -1.17
N SER A 8 -1.43 -16.76 -0.88
CA SER A 8 -0.80 -16.22 0.33
C SER A 8 -0.81 -14.70 0.39
N PHE A 9 -1.00 -13.97 -0.72
CA PHE A 9 -0.85 -12.52 -0.73
C PHE A 9 -1.82 -11.82 0.23
N GLU A 10 -3.11 -12.18 0.18
CA GLU A 10 -4.09 -11.57 1.08
C GLU A 10 -3.83 -12.03 2.54
N ALA A 11 -3.55 -13.31 2.76
CA ALA A 11 -3.33 -13.84 4.11
C ALA A 11 -2.14 -13.18 4.81
N GLU A 12 -1.02 -13.00 4.10
CA GLU A 12 0.20 -12.44 4.67
C GLU A 12 0.18 -10.91 4.69
N CYS A 13 -0.21 -10.28 3.58
CA CYS A 13 -0.11 -8.82 3.42
C CYS A 13 -1.38 -8.06 3.86
N ALA A 14 -2.48 -8.74 4.16
CA ALA A 14 -3.69 -8.14 4.76
C ALA A 14 -3.80 -8.33 6.29
N SER A 15 -2.79 -8.93 6.93
CA SER A 15 -2.84 -9.33 8.35
C SER A 15 -2.86 -8.15 9.34
N CYS A 16 -2.25 -7.01 8.97
CA CYS A 16 -2.12 -5.82 9.83
C CYS A 16 -2.70 -4.55 9.21
N HIS A 17 -2.72 -4.45 7.89
CA HIS A 17 -3.31 -3.37 7.09
C HIS A 17 -3.88 -4.00 5.82
N MET A 18 -4.60 -3.27 4.97
CA MET A 18 -5.07 -3.85 3.70
C MET A 18 -3.90 -4.32 2.82
N ALA A 19 -4.11 -5.36 2.02
CA ALA A 19 -3.13 -5.75 1.01
C ALA A 19 -3.05 -4.69 -0.10
N TYR A 20 -1.96 -3.91 -0.10
CA TYR A 20 -1.81 -2.82 -1.06
C TYR A 20 -1.63 -3.34 -2.49
N PRO A 21 -2.38 -2.83 -3.47
CA PRO A 21 -2.19 -3.21 -4.86
C PRO A 21 -0.74 -2.98 -5.34
N PRO A 22 -0.12 -3.93 -6.07
CA PRO A 22 1.28 -3.83 -6.49
C PRO A 22 1.59 -2.57 -7.31
N ALA A 23 0.62 -2.09 -8.10
CA ALA A 23 0.76 -0.91 -8.95
C ALA A 23 0.86 0.43 -8.20
N LEU A 24 0.80 0.45 -6.87
CA LEU A 24 0.95 1.66 -6.05
C LEU A 24 2.42 2.02 -5.74
N LEU A 25 3.36 1.12 -6.01
CA LEU A 25 4.79 1.33 -5.80
C LEU A 25 5.61 0.84 -6.98
N SER A 26 6.82 1.39 -7.11
CA SER A 26 7.83 0.90 -8.05
C SER A 26 8.40 -0.45 -7.64
N GLN A 27 9.01 -1.13 -8.61
CA GLN A 27 9.72 -2.39 -8.39
C GLN A 27 10.78 -2.27 -7.28
N GLN A 28 11.55 -1.17 -7.28
CA GLN A 28 12.61 -0.97 -6.30
C GLN A 28 12.05 -0.82 -4.88
N SER A 29 10.95 -0.09 -4.72
CA SER A 29 10.32 0.07 -3.40
C SER A 29 9.81 -1.26 -2.86
N TRP A 30 9.19 -2.10 -3.72
CA TRP A 30 8.76 -3.44 -3.31
C TRP A 30 9.93 -4.35 -2.93
N LYS A 31 11.03 -4.35 -3.70
CA LYS A 31 12.23 -5.11 -3.35
C LYS A 31 12.79 -4.68 -1.99
N ASN A 32 12.85 -3.37 -1.74
CA ASN A 32 13.32 -2.85 -0.45
C ASN A 32 12.43 -3.34 0.70
N ILE A 33 11.10 -3.23 0.58
CA ILE A 33 10.14 -3.70 1.60
C ILE A 33 10.30 -5.20 1.86
N MET A 34 10.28 -6.00 0.79
CA MET A 34 10.32 -7.45 0.91
C MET A 34 11.65 -7.95 1.46
N SER A 35 12.76 -7.25 1.22
CA SER A 35 14.06 -7.58 1.84
C SER A 35 14.16 -7.18 3.32
N GLY A 36 13.26 -6.31 3.79
CA GLY A 36 13.30 -5.70 5.13
C GLY A 36 12.17 -6.12 6.07
N LEU A 37 11.48 -7.23 5.80
CA LEU A 37 10.27 -7.63 6.53
C LEU A 37 10.47 -7.81 8.04
N ALA A 38 11.65 -8.23 8.50
CA ALA A 38 11.97 -8.33 9.93
C ALA A 38 11.92 -6.99 10.69
N LYS A 39 11.95 -5.86 9.96
CA LYS A 39 11.88 -4.50 10.49
C LYS A 39 10.82 -3.68 9.76
N HIS A 40 9.69 -4.32 9.44
CA HIS A 40 8.59 -3.73 8.69
C HIS A 40 7.85 -2.65 9.50
N PHE A 41 8.38 -1.42 9.44
CA PHE A 41 7.78 -0.20 10.00
C PHE A 41 7.48 -0.27 11.52
N GLY A 42 8.34 -0.95 12.27
CA GLY A 42 8.21 -1.11 13.72
C GLY A 42 7.65 -2.46 14.16
N THR A 43 7.31 -3.34 13.21
CA THR A 43 6.84 -4.70 13.44
C THR A 43 7.70 -5.71 12.68
N ASP A 44 7.77 -6.95 13.14
CA ASP A 44 8.31 -8.07 12.38
C ASP A 44 7.20 -8.69 11.52
N ALA A 45 7.34 -8.61 10.20
CA ALA A 45 6.44 -9.19 9.21
C ALA A 45 7.14 -10.28 8.38
N SER A 46 8.17 -10.90 8.95
CA SER A 46 8.94 -11.95 8.27
C SER A 46 8.05 -13.10 7.84
N LEU A 47 8.36 -13.64 6.67
CA LEU A 47 7.68 -14.78 6.07
C LEU A 47 8.67 -15.93 5.91
N ASP A 48 8.17 -17.14 5.68
CA ASP A 48 9.06 -18.22 5.25
C ASP A 48 9.71 -17.87 3.89
N PRO A 49 10.92 -18.37 3.61
CA PRO A 49 11.67 -17.98 2.41
C PRO A 49 10.93 -18.24 1.08
N LYS A 50 10.08 -19.28 1.03
CA LYS A 50 9.34 -19.63 -0.18
C LYS A 50 8.25 -18.61 -0.45
N SER A 51 7.43 -18.29 0.56
CA SER A 51 6.39 -17.26 0.46
C SER A 51 6.97 -15.89 0.18
N GLN A 52 8.06 -15.51 0.86
CA GLN A 52 8.74 -14.24 0.61
C GLN A 52 9.21 -14.12 -0.85
N THR A 53 9.81 -15.17 -1.41
CA THR A 53 10.29 -15.18 -2.80
C THR A 53 9.13 -15.08 -3.80
N GLU A 54 8.07 -15.88 -3.61
CA GLU A 54 6.90 -15.88 -4.48
C GLU A 54 6.22 -14.50 -4.49
N LEU A 55 5.95 -13.94 -3.32
CA LEU A 55 5.31 -12.64 -3.18
C LEU A 55 6.18 -11.51 -3.73
N THR A 56 7.50 -11.55 -3.49
CA THR A 56 8.43 -10.55 -4.04
C THR A 56 8.37 -10.54 -5.56
N ASN A 57 8.44 -11.72 -6.19
CA ASN A 57 8.40 -11.84 -7.65
C ASN A 57 7.08 -11.32 -8.22
N TRP A 58 5.95 -11.67 -7.60
CA TRP A 58 4.65 -11.21 -8.05
C TRP A 58 4.44 -9.70 -7.86
N LEU A 59 4.87 -9.14 -6.73
CA LEU A 59 4.83 -7.70 -6.45
C LEU A 59 5.66 -6.91 -7.46
N VAL A 60 6.87 -7.36 -7.73
CA VAL A 60 7.78 -6.72 -8.71
C VAL A 60 7.22 -6.82 -10.13
N LYS A 61 6.70 -7.99 -10.52
CA LYS A 61 6.09 -8.19 -11.85
C LYS A 61 4.92 -7.23 -12.09
N ASN A 62 4.11 -6.99 -11.07
CA ASN A 62 2.90 -6.17 -11.15
C ASN A 62 3.08 -4.73 -10.64
N ALA A 63 4.32 -4.32 -10.38
CA ALA A 63 4.64 -2.99 -9.87
C ALA A 63 4.25 -1.88 -10.86
N ALA A 64 4.24 -0.64 -10.38
CA ALA A 64 3.97 0.53 -11.19
C ALA A 64 4.95 0.64 -12.38
N THR A 65 4.42 0.64 -13.60
CA THR A 65 5.21 0.82 -14.84
C THR A 65 5.11 2.24 -15.40
N ARG A 66 4.05 2.98 -15.07
CA ARG A 66 3.89 4.36 -15.52
C ARG A 66 4.82 5.27 -14.72
N GLN A 67 5.62 6.08 -15.44
CA GLN A 67 6.65 6.95 -14.86
C GLN A 67 6.17 7.76 -13.64
N LYS A 68 4.97 8.33 -13.71
CA LYS A 68 4.38 9.15 -12.63
C LYS A 68 4.10 8.40 -11.32
N TYR A 69 4.16 7.07 -11.32
CA TYR A 69 3.94 6.20 -10.16
C TYR A 69 5.16 5.31 -9.87
N SER A 70 6.21 5.37 -10.69
CA SER A 70 7.34 4.45 -10.62
C SER A 70 8.57 5.04 -9.92
N GLU A 71 8.42 6.15 -9.19
CA GLU A 71 9.48 6.65 -8.33
C GLU A 71 9.80 5.64 -7.21
N THR A 72 11.03 5.66 -6.71
CA THR A 72 11.37 4.95 -5.47
C THR A 72 10.77 5.73 -4.31
N ALA A 73 9.77 5.15 -3.64
CA ALA A 73 9.02 5.86 -2.62
C ALA A 73 9.94 6.21 -1.44
N PRO A 74 9.92 7.47 -0.94
CA PRO A 74 10.62 7.82 0.29
C PRO A 74 10.20 6.91 1.44
N GLU A 75 11.18 6.41 2.20
CA GLU A 75 10.98 5.42 3.27
C GLU A 75 10.25 4.13 2.83
N ASN A 76 10.15 3.88 1.52
CA ASN A 76 9.33 2.84 0.92
C ASN A 76 7.83 2.93 1.30
N ARG A 77 7.30 4.14 1.52
CA ARG A 77 5.88 4.36 1.88
C ARG A 77 5.11 4.97 0.72
N ILE A 78 4.02 4.33 0.32
CA ILE A 78 3.07 4.84 -0.69
C ILE A 78 2.65 6.28 -0.36
N THR A 79 2.33 6.53 0.91
CA THR A 79 1.81 7.82 1.40
C THR A 79 2.84 8.96 1.37
N LYS A 80 4.12 8.65 1.15
CA LYS A 80 5.21 9.62 1.03
C LYS A 80 5.59 9.93 -0.41
N THR A 81 4.97 9.26 -1.38
CA THR A 81 5.20 9.51 -2.80
C THR A 81 4.66 10.88 -3.23
N SER A 82 5.31 11.49 -4.22
CA SER A 82 4.91 12.76 -4.81
C SER A 82 3.51 12.69 -5.41
N TRP A 83 3.14 11.56 -6.02
CA TRP A 83 1.81 11.36 -6.59
C TRP A 83 0.74 11.23 -5.53
N PHE A 84 1.01 10.55 -4.40
CA PHE A 84 0.05 10.39 -3.33
C PHE A 84 -0.24 11.74 -2.70
N ILE A 85 0.81 12.51 -2.37
CA ILE A 85 0.71 13.84 -1.79
C ILE A 85 -0.12 14.74 -2.69
N ARG A 86 0.19 14.82 -3.99
CA ARG A 86 -0.58 15.62 -4.96
C ARG A 86 -2.05 15.18 -5.08
N LYS A 87 -2.36 13.91 -4.87
CA LYS A 87 -3.74 13.40 -4.94
C LYS A 87 -4.55 13.62 -3.67
N HIS A 88 -3.90 14.03 -2.59
CA HIS A 88 -4.50 14.15 -1.26
C HIS A 88 -4.16 15.49 -0.59
N ASP A 89 -3.64 16.47 -1.33
CA ASP A 89 -3.24 17.78 -0.81
C ASP A 89 -4.43 18.63 -0.34
N GLU A 90 -5.62 18.39 -0.90
CA GLU A 90 -6.88 18.99 -0.45
C GLU A 90 -7.40 18.37 0.87
N VAL A 91 -6.87 17.22 1.30
CA VAL A 91 -7.27 16.61 2.58
C VAL A 91 -6.55 17.30 3.72
N ARG A 92 -7.31 18.10 4.47
CA ARG A 92 -6.81 18.89 5.61
C ARG A 92 -6.10 18.01 6.65
N ALA A 93 -5.06 18.56 7.27
CA ALA A 93 -4.23 17.87 8.25
C ALA A 93 -4.97 17.34 9.49
N ASP A 94 -6.07 17.98 9.88
CA ASP A 94 -6.93 17.54 10.99
C ASP A 94 -7.75 16.29 10.66
N VAL A 95 -8.09 16.07 9.38
CA VAL A 95 -8.76 14.85 8.91
C VAL A 95 -7.86 13.63 9.14
N TRP A 96 -6.58 13.70 8.80
CA TRP A 96 -5.63 12.59 9.00
C TRP A 96 -5.44 12.19 10.47
N LYS A 97 -5.74 13.09 11.41
CA LYS A 97 -5.62 12.86 12.85
C LYS A 97 -6.89 12.26 13.49
N ARG A 98 -7.98 12.13 12.74
CA ARG A 98 -9.23 11.51 13.22
C ARG A 98 -8.98 10.09 13.69
N ALA A 99 -9.67 9.67 14.74
CA ALA A 99 -9.45 8.36 15.36
C ALA A 99 -9.89 7.20 14.45
N SER A 100 -10.87 7.40 13.56
CA SER A 100 -11.22 6.41 12.53
C SER A 100 -10.18 6.26 11.42
N ILE A 101 -9.43 7.32 11.12
CA ILE A 101 -8.45 7.33 10.04
C ILE A 101 -7.07 6.92 10.57
N LYS A 102 -6.64 7.55 11.68
CA LYS A 102 -5.35 7.42 12.39
C LYS A 102 -4.11 7.80 11.59
N SER A 103 -4.07 7.43 10.32
CA SER A 103 -2.92 7.61 9.44
C SER A 103 -3.35 7.54 7.97
N PRO A 104 -2.65 8.24 7.06
CA PRO A 104 -2.85 8.09 5.61
C PRO A 104 -2.65 6.66 5.08
N ALA A 105 -1.98 5.78 5.85
CA ALA A 105 -1.83 4.37 5.49
C ALA A 105 -3.15 3.58 5.56
N ASN A 106 -4.14 4.06 6.31
CA ASN A 106 -5.44 3.39 6.41
C ASN A 106 -6.35 3.78 5.24
N CYS A 107 -5.99 3.36 4.02
CA CYS A 107 -6.71 3.76 2.81
C CYS A 107 -8.20 3.36 2.88
N GLY A 108 -8.49 2.20 3.47
CA GLY A 108 -9.84 1.67 3.66
C GLY A 108 -10.74 2.51 4.58
N ALA A 109 -10.19 3.42 5.38
CA ALA A 109 -10.98 4.34 6.19
C ALA A 109 -11.79 5.33 5.33
N CYS A 110 -11.24 5.74 4.18
CA CYS A 110 -11.87 6.70 3.27
C CYS A 110 -12.35 6.06 1.97
N HIS A 111 -11.56 5.14 1.41
CA HIS A 111 -11.87 4.42 0.18
C HIS A 111 -12.46 3.05 0.52
N ILE A 112 -13.80 2.96 0.56
CA ILE A 112 -14.50 1.77 1.07
C ILE A 112 -14.22 0.47 0.29
N ASP A 113 -13.78 0.59 -0.97
CA ASP A 113 -13.41 -0.54 -1.83
C ASP A 113 -11.89 -0.61 -2.10
N ALA A 114 -11.06 0.00 -1.25
CA ALA A 114 -9.60 0.03 -1.42
C ALA A 114 -8.98 -1.37 -1.52
N ALA A 115 -9.47 -2.34 -0.74
CA ALA A 115 -9.00 -3.73 -0.77
C ALA A 115 -9.23 -4.40 -2.14
N LYS A 116 -10.24 -3.95 -2.90
CA LYS A 116 -10.50 -4.42 -4.28
C LYS A 116 -9.61 -3.68 -5.32
N GLY A 117 -8.81 -2.71 -4.86
CA GLY A 117 -8.01 -1.81 -5.68
C GLY A 117 -8.79 -0.64 -6.28
N ILE A 118 -9.95 -0.28 -5.70
CA ILE A 118 -10.80 0.80 -6.19
C ILE A 118 -10.60 2.06 -5.33
N PHE A 119 -10.05 3.11 -5.94
CA PHE A 119 -9.72 4.38 -5.27
C PHE A 119 -10.44 5.60 -5.88
N SER A 120 -11.50 5.38 -6.66
CA SER A 120 -12.25 6.46 -7.31
C SER A 120 -12.81 7.46 -6.31
N GLU A 121 -12.67 8.76 -6.61
CA GLU A 121 -13.17 9.86 -5.77
C GLU A 121 -14.70 9.85 -5.60
N ASN A 122 -15.42 9.33 -6.59
CA ASN A 122 -16.88 9.23 -6.57
C ASN A 122 -17.43 8.29 -5.48
N ASN A 123 -16.59 7.45 -4.88
CA ASN A 123 -16.98 6.49 -3.85
C ASN A 123 -16.20 6.67 -2.53
N ILE A 124 -15.60 7.85 -2.33
CA ILE A 124 -14.93 8.18 -1.07
C ILE A 124 -15.98 8.50 -0.01
N LYS A 125 -15.78 7.96 1.20
CA LYS A 125 -16.53 8.34 2.40
C LYS A 125 -15.54 8.69 3.50
N ILE A 126 -15.36 9.99 3.76
CA ILE A 126 -14.46 10.42 4.84
C ILE A 126 -15.21 10.37 6.18
N PRO A 127 -14.84 9.49 7.12
CA PRO A 127 -15.50 9.38 8.42
C PRO A 127 -15.29 10.64 9.26
N ALA A 128 -16.32 11.03 10.01
CA ALA A 128 -16.35 12.29 10.74
C ALA A 128 -15.49 12.31 12.03
N LYS A 129 -15.23 11.15 12.64
CA LYS A 129 -14.51 10.99 13.91
C LYS A 129 -13.51 9.87 13.80
#